data_AF-A0A4U5MUU8-F1
#
_entry.id   AF-A0A4U5MUU8-F1
#
_cell.length_a   1.000
_cell.length_b   1.000
_cell.length_c   1.000
_cell.angle_alpha   90.00
_cell.angle_beta   90.00
_cell.angle_gamma   90.00
#
_symmetry.space_group_name_H-M   'P 1'
#
loop_
_entity.id
_entity.type
_entity.pdbx_description
1 polymer ?
#
loop_
_entity_poly.entity_id
_entity_poly.type
_entity_poly.pdbx_seq_one_letter_code
_entity_poly.pdbx_strand_id
1 'polypeptide(L)'
;MLALGCADLVCLLLNCFLNGFFLLQGYVFCSSPYFLYSTGCLLDAVWAAEASLSILLAVNRCADFWKFKFFKALFEGFAVNIWLGVVALYSFYFFMFPSPPLFSSIHSGLWFSDPYDDIDYEGRDHELYSNWALLANNVTLVIALPVLYSALVLSIKFSQTTSAKKKHHMQVTV
;
A
#
# COMPACT_ATOMS: atom_id res chain seq x y z
N MET A 1 1.46 3.53 -13.61
CA MET A 1 -0.02 3.61 -13.56
C MET A 1 -0.68 2.28 -13.91
N LEU A 2 -0.32 1.62 -15.03
CA LEU A 2 -0.85 0.28 -15.36
C LEU A 2 -0.60 -0.76 -14.26
N ALA A 3 0.64 -0.87 -13.76
CA ALA A 3 0.99 -1.83 -12.72
C ALA A 3 0.16 -1.67 -11.43
N LEU A 4 -0.10 -0.43 -11.00
CA LEU A 4 -0.96 -0.15 -9.84
C LEU A 4 -2.40 -0.58 -10.11
N GLY A 5 -2.97 -0.24 -11.26
CA GLY A 5 -4.34 -0.66 -11.59
C GLY A 5 -4.50 -2.18 -11.71
N CYS A 6 -3.47 -2.89 -12.20
CA CYS A 6 -3.47 -4.35 -12.16
C CYS A 6 -3.43 -4.90 -10.73
N ALA A 7 -2.63 -4.29 -9.85
CA ALA A 7 -2.59 -4.65 -8.44
C ALA A 7 -3.97 -4.42 -7.77
N ASP A 8 -4.60 -3.26 -8.00
CA ASP A 8 -5.94 -2.91 -7.49
C ASP A 8 -6.99 -3.96 -7.85
N LEU A 9 -6.96 -4.43 -9.10
CA LEU A 9 -7.88 -5.49 -9.55
C LEU A 9 -7.61 -6.83 -8.85
N VAL A 10 -6.35 -7.20 -8.66
CA VAL A 10 -5.97 -8.44 -7.96
C VAL A 10 -6.36 -8.34 -6.48
N CYS A 11 -6.10 -7.20 -5.85
CA CYS A 11 -6.45 -6.94 -4.46
C CYS A 11 -7.96 -7.02 -4.26
N LEU A 12 -8.77 -6.40 -5.12
CA LEU A 12 -10.23 -6.51 -5.05
C LEU A 12 -10.73 -7.97 -5.15
N LEU A 13 -10.13 -8.78 -6.01
CA LEU A 13 -10.50 -10.20 -6.13
C LEU A 13 -10.19 -10.98 -4.84
N LEU A 14 -9.03 -10.74 -4.23
CA LEU A 14 -8.59 -11.46 -3.04
C LEU A 14 -9.24 -10.91 -1.75
N ASN A 15 -9.30 -9.60 -1.57
CA ASN A 15 -9.84 -8.97 -0.36
C ASN A 15 -11.37 -8.93 -0.32
N CYS A 16 -12.06 -8.77 -1.45
CA CYS A 16 -13.51 -8.61 -1.43
C CYS A 16 -14.22 -9.93 -1.76
N PHE A 17 -13.93 -10.52 -2.93
CA PHE A 17 -14.66 -11.71 -3.38
C PHE A 17 -14.31 -12.96 -2.56
N LEU A 18 -13.02 -13.23 -2.38
CA LEU A 18 -12.57 -14.40 -1.63
C LEU A 18 -12.92 -14.28 -0.14
N ASN A 19 -12.78 -13.09 0.45
CA ASN A 19 -13.21 -12.83 1.82
C ASN A 19 -14.72 -13.01 2.01
N GLY A 20 -15.53 -12.51 1.07
CA GLY A 20 -16.99 -12.72 1.07
C GLY A 20 -17.36 -14.20 0.97
N PHE A 21 -16.66 -14.96 0.13
CA PHE A 21 -16.82 -16.41 0.06
C PHE A 21 -16.46 -17.10 1.39
N PHE A 22 -15.36 -16.69 2.03
CA PHE A 22 -14.96 -17.25 3.33
C PHE A 22 -15.98 -16.96 4.42
N LEU A 23 -16.57 -15.77 4.40
CA LEU A 23 -17.60 -15.36 5.34
C LEU A 23 -18.90 -16.18 5.16
N LEU A 24 -19.36 -16.37 3.91
CA LEU A 24 -20.56 -17.15 3.62
C LEU A 24 -20.45 -18.60 4.05
N GLN A 25 -19.26 -19.19 3.91
CA GLN A 25 -19.00 -20.58 4.30
C GLN A 25 -18.67 -20.73 5.79
N GLY A 26 -18.34 -19.65 6.49
CA GLY A 26 -17.92 -19.67 7.89
C GLY A 26 -16.53 -20.29 8.09
N TYR A 27 -15.58 -19.99 7.20
CA TYR A 27 -14.22 -20.50 7.34
C TYR A 27 -13.50 -19.90 8.55
N VAL A 28 -12.86 -20.78 9.33
CA VAL A 28 -11.90 -20.44 10.37
C VAL A 28 -10.57 -21.13 10.06
N PHE A 29 -9.48 -20.69 10.68
CA PHE A 29 -8.14 -21.27 10.46
C PHE A 29 -8.12 -22.80 10.60
N CYS A 30 -8.82 -23.34 11.61
CA CYS A 30 -8.89 -24.78 11.85
C CYS A 30 -9.63 -25.57 10.75
N SER A 31 -10.50 -24.93 9.96
CA SER A 31 -11.26 -25.60 8.90
C SER A 31 -10.41 -25.91 7.67
N SER A 32 -9.51 -25.00 7.30
CA SER A 32 -8.60 -25.19 6.16
C SER A 32 -7.31 -24.38 6.34
N PRO A 33 -6.36 -24.86 7.16
CA PRO A 33 -5.21 -24.06 7.59
C PRO A 33 -4.27 -23.72 6.43
N TYR A 34 -3.96 -24.69 5.56
CA TYR A 34 -3.07 -24.47 4.41
C TYR A 34 -3.64 -23.46 3.40
N PHE A 35 -4.96 -23.49 3.20
CA PHE A 35 -5.62 -22.61 2.25
C PHE A 35 -5.69 -21.18 2.79
N LEU A 36 -6.14 -21.00 4.03
CA LEU A 36 -6.21 -19.68 4.66
C LEU A 36 -4.83 -19.05 4.83
N TYR A 37 -3.82 -19.83 5.22
CA TYR A 37 -2.44 -19.36 5.32
C TYR A 37 -1.89 -18.88 3.97
N SER A 38 -2.06 -19.70 2.93
CA SER A 38 -1.58 -19.34 1.58
C SER A 38 -2.29 -18.10 1.03
N THR A 39 -3.59 -17.96 1.28
CA THR A 39 -4.34 -16.75 0.93
C THR A 39 -3.85 -15.54 1.72
N GLY A 40 -3.60 -15.68 3.02
CA GLY A 40 -3.06 -14.60 3.86
C GLY A 40 -1.71 -14.08 3.36
N CYS A 41 -0.78 -14.97 3.00
CA CYS A 41 0.50 -14.58 2.40
C CYS A 41 0.34 -13.82 1.07
N LEU A 42 -0.57 -14.28 0.20
CA LEU A 42 -0.86 -13.60 -1.06
C LEU A 42 -1.47 -12.23 -0.84
N LEU A 43 -2.38 -12.10 0.12
CA LEU A 43 -3.03 -10.86 0.47
C LEU A 43 -2.02 -9.83 0.96
N ASP A 44 -1.13 -10.25 1.88
CA ASP A 44 -0.10 -9.39 2.47
C ASP A 44 0.91 -8.92 1.39
N ALA A 45 1.31 -9.82 0.50
CA ALA A 45 2.19 -9.49 -0.63
C ALA A 45 1.56 -8.47 -1.59
N VAL A 46 0.29 -8.65 -1.96
CA VAL A 46 -0.44 -7.72 -2.83
C VAL A 46 -0.63 -6.37 -2.15
N TRP A 47 -0.97 -6.37 -0.85
CA TRP A 47 -1.11 -5.15 -0.05
C TRP A 47 0.18 -4.33 0.01
N ALA A 48 1.31 -4.98 0.27
CA ALA A 48 2.63 -4.33 0.25
C ALA A 48 2.99 -3.78 -1.15
N ALA A 49 2.62 -4.50 -2.21
CA ALA A 49 2.81 -4.04 -3.59
C ALA A 49 2.05 -2.75 -3.89
N GLU A 50 0.75 -2.72 -3.56
CA GLU A 50 -0.12 -1.56 -3.75
C GLU A 50 0.34 -0.35 -2.96
N ALA A 51 0.68 -0.57 -1.69
CA ALA A 51 1.19 0.47 -0.82
C ALA A 51 2.43 1.13 -1.42
N SER A 52 3.38 0.33 -1.89
CA SER A 52 4.61 0.82 -2.51
C SER A 52 4.35 1.54 -3.84
N LEU A 53 3.49 0.98 -4.70
CA LEU A 53 3.14 1.57 -6.00
C LEU A 53 2.40 2.90 -5.87
N SER A 54 1.51 3.03 -4.89
CA SER A 54 0.77 4.26 -4.63
C SER A 54 1.69 5.40 -4.15
N ILE A 55 2.66 5.08 -3.26
CA ILE A 55 3.68 6.03 -2.82
C ILE A 55 4.58 6.44 -4.00
N LEU A 56 5.08 5.47 -4.77
CA LEU A 56 5.91 5.75 -5.95
C LEU A 56 5.18 6.64 -6.96
N LEU A 57 3.89 6.42 -7.16
CA LEU A 57 3.08 7.26 -8.03
C LEU A 57 2.95 8.69 -7.47
N ALA A 58 2.71 8.85 -6.17
CA ALA A 58 2.64 10.17 -5.54
C ALA A 58 3.97 10.93 -5.66
N VAL A 59 5.10 10.25 -5.45
CA VAL A 59 6.45 10.82 -5.65
C VAL A 59 6.66 11.21 -7.11
N ASN A 60 6.29 10.35 -8.06
CA ASN A 60 6.39 10.67 -9.49
C ASN A 60 5.60 11.95 -9.84
N ARG A 61 4.40 12.13 -9.27
CA ARG A 61 3.61 13.36 -9.49
C ARG A 61 4.25 14.60 -8.90
N CYS A 62 4.89 14.48 -7.74
CA CYS A 62 5.64 15.58 -7.14
C CYS A 62 6.87 15.93 -8.01
N ALA A 63 7.59 14.92 -8.50
CA ALA A 63 8.75 15.09 -9.38
C ALA A 63 8.37 15.81 -10.69
N ASP A 64 7.28 15.39 -11.33
CA ASP A 64 6.76 16.02 -12.55
C ASP A 64 6.39 17.49 -12.32
N PHE A 65 5.77 17.80 -11.18
CA PHE A 65 5.34 19.15 -10.87
C PHE A 65 6.52 20.10 -10.54
N TRP A 66 7.47 19.64 -9.73
CA TRP A 66 8.62 20.46 -9.31
C TRP A 66 9.69 20.64 -10.39
N LYS A 67 9.63 19.86 -11.48
CA LYS A 67 10.55 19.96 -12.63
C LYS A 67 12.04 19.85 -12.26
N PHE A 68 12.35 19.22 -11.13
CA PHE A 68 13.73 18.94 -10.76
C PHE A 68 14.32 17.90 -11.71
N LYS A 69 15.36 18.27 -12.45
CA LYS A 69 16.01 17.41 -13.45
C LYS A 69 16.46 16.06 -12.88
N PHE A 70 16.94 16.05 -11.64
CA PHE A 70 17.37 14.84 -10.94
C PHE A 70 16.20 13.86 -10.69
N PHE A 71 15.09 14.35 -10.14
CA PHE A 71 13.93 13.51 -9.86
C PHE A 71 13.28 12.99 -11.14
N LYS A 72 13.27 13.78 -12.22
CA LYS A 72 12.72 13.35 -13.51
C LYS A 72 13.49 12.16 -14.10
N ALA A 73 14.83 12.18 -14.00
CA ALA A 73 15.67 11.08 -14.48
C ALA A 73 15.41 9.75 -13.74
N LEU A 74 14.93 9.82 -12.49
CA LEU A 74 14.64 8.64 -11.66
C LEU A 74 13.35 7.91 -12.09
N PHE A 75 12.47 8.57 -12.85
CA PHE A 75 11.18 8.05 -13.28
C PHE A 75 11.03 8.00 -14.82
N GLU A 76 12.12 8.15 -15.57
CA GLU A 76 12.11 8.08 -17.03
C GLU A 76 12.78 6.79 -17.55
N GLY A 77 12.25 6.28 -18.67
CA GLY A 77 12.82 5.14 -19.39
C GLY A 77 12.95 3.87 -18.53
N PHE A 78 14.15 3.29 -18.50
CA PHE A 78 14.42 2.02 -17.81
C PHE A 78 14.35 2.13 -16.28
N ALA A 79 14.51 3.33 -15.70
CA ALA A 79 14.47 3.50 -14.25
C ALA A 79 13.11 3.10 -13.65
N VAL A 80 12.01 3.28 -14.39
CA VAL A 80 10.67 2.81 -13.98
C VAL A 80 10.64 1.29 -13.80
N ASN A 81 11.28 0.54 -14.69
CA ASN A 81 11.33 -0.92 -14.58
C ASN A 81 12.14 -1.37 -13.36
N ILE A 82 13.19 -0.61 -12.98
CA ILE A 82 13.95 -0.85 -11.76
C ILE A 82 13.04 -0.68 -10.53
N TRP A 83 12.26 0.40 -10.47
CA TRP A 83 11.30 0.61 -9.38
C TRP A 83 10.25 -0.49 -9.28
N LEU A 84 9.71 -0.93 -10.42
CA LEU A 84 8.79 -2.06 -10.45
C LEU A 84 9.45 -3.35 -9.95
N GLY A 85 10.73 -3.57 -10.28
CA GLY A 85 11.51 -4.67 -9.73
C GLY A 85 11.69 -4.58 -8.21
N VAL A 86 11.96 -3.39 -7.68
CA VAL A 86 12.06 -3.15 -6.22
C VAL A 86 10.72 -3.44 -5.53
N VAL A 87 9.60 -2.98 -6.09
CA VAL A 87 8.27 -3.31 -5.57
C VAL A 87 8.03 -4.81 -5.59
N ALA A 88 8.36 -5.49 -6.70
CA ALA A 88 8.18 -6.93 -6.81
C ALA A 88 9.00 -7.70 -5.76
N LEU A 89 10.25 -7.29 -5.51
CA LEU A 89 11.10 -7.86 -4.48
C LEU A 89 10.56 -7.62 -3.06
N TYR A 90 10.08 -6.41 -2.79
CA TYR A 90 9.45 -6.08 -1.52
C TYR A 90 8.18 -6.92 -1.29
N SER A 91 7.33 -7.04 -2.31
CA SER A 91 6.12 -7.87 -2.26
C SER A 91 6.45 -9.35 -2.07
N PHE A 92 7.52 -9.83 -2.72
CA PHE A 92 8.00 -11.20 -2.57
C PHE A 92 8.51 -11.50 -1.15
N TYR A 93 9.11 -10.52 -0.47
CA TYR A 93 9.48 -10.65 0.94
C TYR A 93 8.24 -10.89 1.81
N PHE A 94 7.16 -10.15 1.60
CA PHE A 94 5.87 -10.36 2.29
C PHE A 94 5.20 -11.69 1.92
N PHE A 95 5.48 -12.25 0.75
CA PHE A 95 4.96 -13.57 0.38
C PHE A 95 5.73 -14.71 1.05
N MET A 96 7.07 -14.62 1.14
CA MET A 96 7.94 -15.70 1.63
C MET A 96 8.16 -15.70 3.14
N PHE A 97 8.25 -14.52 3.77
CA PHE A 97 8.61 -14.38 5.18
C PHE A 97 7.54 -13.75 6.10
N PRO A 98 6.22 -13.96 5.92
CA PRO A 98 5.24 -13.36 6.82
C PRO A 98 4.86 -14.28 8.00
N SER A 99 4.45 -13.65 9.11
CA SER A 99 3.36 -14.14 9.93
C SER A 99 2.09 -13.47 9.37
N PRO A 100 1.41 -14.08 8.38
CA PRO A 100 0.35 -13.40 7.66
C PRO A 100 -0.84 -13.20 8.60
N PRO A 101 -1.61 -12.11 8.44
CA PRO A 101 -2.87 -12.03 9.14
C PRO A 101 -3.76 -13.19 8.70
N LEU A 102 -4.50 -13.75 9.65
CA LEU A 102 -5.35 -14.91 9.45
C LEU A 102 -6.82 -14.50 9.48
N PHE A 103 -7.57 -15.02 8.52
CA PHE A 103 -9.01 -14.79 8.44
C PHE A 103 -9.74 -15.57 9.53
N SER A 104 -10.70 -14.92 10.19
CA SER A 104 -11.65 -15.58 11.08
C SER A 104 -13.07 -15.09 10.84
N SER A 105 -13.96 -16.01 10.45
CA SER A 105 -15.40 -15.72 10.34
C SER A 105 -16.07 -15.49 11.69
N ILE A 106 -15.49 -16.01 12.78
CA ILE A 106 -16.03 -15.83 14.15
C ILE A 106 -15.80 -14.39 14.62
N HIS A 107 -14.62 -13.83 14.31
CA HIS A 107 -14.27 -12.45 14.64
C HIS A 107 -14.69 -11.49 13.51
N SER A 108 -15.97 -11.50 13.14
CA SER A 108 -16.59 -10.57 12.17
C SER A 108 -16.04 -10.63 10.72
N GLY A 109 -15.34 -11.70 10.32
CA GLY A 109 -14.79 -11.82 8.97
C GLY A 109 -13.61 -10.88 8.71
N LEU A 110 -12.88 -10.54 9.77
CA LEU A 110 -11.69 -9.71 9.72
C LEU A 110 -10.42 -10.58 9.67
N TRP A 111 -9.34 -9.95 9.24
CA TRP A 111 -8.00 -10.52 9.18
C TRP A 111 -7.22 -10.05 10.39
N PHE A 112 -6.91 -10.95 11.32
CA PHE A 112 -6.18 -10.63 12.55
C PHE A 112 -4.77 -11.16 12.49
N SER A 113 -3.82 -10.37 12.98
CA SER A 113 -2.45 -10.83 13.17
C SER A 113 -2.42 -11.98 14.18
N ASP A 114 -3.10 -11.83 15.33
CA ASP A 114 -3.28 -12.88 16.33
C ASP A 114 -4.73 -13.44 16.27
N PRO A 115 -4.94 -14.67 15.76
CA PRO A 115 -6.26 -15.29 15.73
C PRO A 115 -6.75 -15.74 17.13
N TYR A 116 -5.88 -15.71 18.14
CA TYR A 116 -6.16 -16.14 19.51
C TYR A 116 -6.24 -14.98 20.50
N ASP A 117 -6.24 -13.71 20.05
CA ASP A 117 -6.17 -12.54 20.93
C ASP A 117 -7.25 -12.57 22.04
N ASP A 118 -8.44 -13.08 21.73
CA ASP A 118 -9.57 -13.24 22.66
C ASP A 118 -9.52 -14.50 23.57
N ILE A 119 -8.52 -15.40 23.42
CA ILE A 119 -8.44 -16.70 24.13
C ILE A 119 -7.17 -16.76 24.99
N ASP A 120 -7.28 -16.48 26.29
CA ASP A 120 -6.13 -16.51 27.20
C ASP A 120 -5.77 -17.96 27.59
N TYR A 121 -4.53 -18.40 27.32
CA TYR A 121 -4.04 -19.74 27.65
C TYR A 121 -2.56 -19.70 28.08
N GLU A 122 -2.18 -20.60 28.99
CA GLU A 122 -0.79 -20.67 29.48
C GLU A 122 0.18 -21.03 28.35
N GLY A 123 1.20 -20.20 28.15
CA GLY A 123 2.19 -20.35 27.08
C GLY A 123 1.89 -19.57 25.79
N ARG A 124 0.93 -18.65 25.82
CA ARG A 124 0.69 -17.70 24.71
C ARG A 124 1.94 -16.84 24.47
N ASP A 125 2.47 -16.89 23.25
CA ASP A 125 3.54 -16.02 22.78
C ASP A 125 2.96 -15.01 21.78
N HIS A 126 2.77 -13.77 22.24
CA HIS A 126 2.24 -12.67 21.43
C HIS A 126 3.19 -12.24 20.30
N GLU A 127 4.50 -12.54 20.39
CA GLU A 127 5.45 -12.16 19.35
C GLU A 127 5.36 -13.07 18.12
N LEU A 128 4.88 -14.30 18.29
CA LEU A 128 4.76 -15.28 17.21
C LEU A 128 3.83 -14.82 16.08
N TYR A 129 2.78 -14.07 16.45
CA TYR A 129 1.75 -13.57 15.56
C TYR A 129 1.93 -12.10 15.18
N SER A 130 2.97 -11.43 15.70
CA SER A 130 3.25 -10.03 15.39
C SER A 130 4.00 -9.90 14.07
N ASN A 131 3.45 -9.07 13.16
CA ASN A 131 4.09 -8.74 11.89
C ASN A 131 4.53 -7.27 11.89
N TRP A 132 5.73 -7.04 12.42
CA TRP A 132 6.34 -5.71 12.48
C TRP A 132 6.56 -5.07 11.10
N ALA A 133 6.81 -5.90 10.07
CA ALA A 133 6.99 -5.42 8.70
C ALA A 133 5.68 -4.86 8.13
N LEU A 134 4.56 -5.55 8.35
CA LEU A 134 3.23 -5.08 7.95
C LEU A 134 2.84 -3.81 8.70
N LEU A 135 3.11 -3.75 10.01
CA LEU A 135 2.90 -2.53 10.79
C LEU A 135 3.69 -1.35 10.22
N ALA A 136 4.99 -1.55 9.94
CA ALA A 136 5.84 -0.52 9.35
C ALA A 136 5.33 -0.07 7.96
N ASN A 137 4.89 -1.00 7.12
CA ASN A 137 4.28 -0.70 5.82
C ASN A 137 3.04 0.19 5.98
N ASN A 138 2.13 -0.17 6.89
CA ASN A 138 0.89 0.57 7.14
C ASN A 138 1.15 1.98 7.69
N VAL A 139 2.05 2.10 8.67
CA VAL A 139 2.46 3.41 9.22
C VAL A 139 3.08 4.28 8.13
N THR A 140 3.96 3.69 7.31
CA THR A 140 4.59 4.40 6.20
C THR A 140 3.55 4.91 5.21
N LEU A 141 2.57 4.09 4.83
CA LEU A 141 1.51 4.49 3.91
C LEU A 141 0.66 5.63 4.45
N VAL A 142 0.22 5.53 5.71
CA VAL A 142 -0.62 6.52 6.39
C VAL A 142 0.08 7.87 6.52
N ILE A 143 1.41 7.89 6.67
CA ILE A 143 2.18 9.12 6.77
C ILE A 143 2.56 9.67 5.38
N ALA A 144 3.08 8.81 4.49
CA ALA A 144 3.66 9.24 3.23
C ALA A 144 2.63 9.82 2.27
N LEU A 145 1.46 9.16 2.10
CA LEU A 145 0.46 9.61 1.13
C LEU A 145 -0.10 10.99 1.47
N PRO A 146 -0.58 11.28 2.70
CA PRO A 146 -1.07 12.60 3.04
C PRO A 146 0.00 13.68 2.92
N VAL A 147 1.24 13.40 3.33
CA VAL A 147 2.35 14.34 3.22
C VAL A 147 2.64 14.68 1.75
N LEU A 148 2.80 13.67 0.89
CA LEU A 148 3.11 13.87 -0.53
C LEU A 148 1.99 14.59 -1.26
N TYR A 149 0.73 14.19 -1.05
CA TYR A 149 -0.40 14.85 -1.69
C TYR A 149 -0.63 16.27 -1.16
N SER A 150 -0.43 16.52 0.13
CA SER A 150 -0.49 17.87 0.69
C SER A 150 0.60 18.77 0.09
N ALA A 151 1.83 18.26 -0.01
CA ALA A 151 2.94 18.96 -0.63
C ALA A 151 2.64 19.28 -2.11
N LEU A 152 2.06 18.33 -2.85
CA LEU A 152 1.64 18.54 -4.24
C LEU A 152 0.59 19.65 -4.35
N VAL A 153 -0.49 19.58 -3.56
CA VAL A 153 -1.58 20.58 -3.58
C VAL A 153 -1.09 21.97 -3.22
N LEU A 154 -0.25 22.09 -2.18
CA LEU A 154 0.36 23.36 -1.80
C LEU A 154 1.24 23.91 -2.93
N SER A 155 2.06 23.06 -3.54
CA SER A 155 2.94 23.44 -4.65
C SER A 155 2.14 23.96 -5.86
N ILE A 156 1.01 23.32 -6.18
CA ILE A 156 0.08 23.76 -7.23
C ILE A 156 -0.49 25.15 -6.91
N LYS A 157 -0.98 25.35 -5.68
CA LYS A 157 -1.53 26.64 -5.26
C LYS A 157 -0.48 27.76 -5.37
N PHE A 158 0.73 27.55 -4.86
CA PHE A 158 1.80 28.55 -4.92
C PHE A 158 2.20 28.91 -6.36
N SER A 159 2.24 27.92 -7.26
CA SER A 159 2.54 28.13 -8.68
C SER A 159 1.46 28.95 -9.40
N GLN A 160 0.18 28.69 -9.11
CA GLN A 160 -0.95 29.44 -9.66
C GLN A 160 -0.94 30.91 -9.19
N THR A 161 -0.70 31.15 -7.89
CA THR A 161 -0.62 32.51 -7.35
C THR A 161 0.54 33.30 -7.96
N THR A 162 1.70 32.66 -8.14
CA THR A 162 2.87 33.30 -8.78
C THR A 162 2.57 33.66 -10.24
N SER A 163 1.92 32.77 -10.97
CA SER A 163 1.51 33.00 -12.36
C SER A 163 0.49 34.13 -12.48
N ALA A 164 -0.47 34.23 -11.56
CA ALA A 164 -1.46 35.31 -11.52
C ALA A 164 -0.82 36.67 -11.25
N LYS A 165 0.08 36.76 -10.26
CA LYS A 165 0.85 38.00 -9.97
C LYS A 165 1.67 38.46 -11.18
N LYS A 166 2.33 37.52 -11.88
CA LYS A 166 3.14 37.83 -13.08
C LYS A 166 2.29 38.38 -14.24
N LYS A 167 1.09 37.82 -14.46
CA LYS A 167 0.15 38.32 -15.49
C LYS A 167 -0.36 39.73 -15.14
N HIS A 168 -0.74 39.96 -13.89
CA HIS A 168 -1.18 41.29 -13.43
C HIS A 168 -0.07 42.33 -13.60
N HIS A 169 1.17 42.00 -13.24
CA HIS A 169 2.31 42.93 -13.42
C HIS A 169 2.56 43.27 -14.89
N MET A 170 2.43 42.31 -15.82
CA MET A 170 2.56 42.61 -17.26
C MET A 170 1.44 43.51 -17.78
N GLN A 171 0.22 43.42 -17.26
CA GLN A 171 -0.90 44.28 -17.71
C GLN A 171 -0.80 45.73 -17.21
N VAL A 172 -0.12 45.98 -16.08
CA VAL A 172 0.04 47.34 -15.52
C VAL A 172 1.27 48.06 -16.12
N THR A 173 2.16 47.35 -16.80
CA THR A 173 3.41 47.92 -17.38
C THR A 173 3.30 48.24 -18.88
N VAL A 174 2.12 48.07 -19.47
CA VAL A 174 1.78 48.42 -20.87
C VAL A 174 0.80 49.59 -20.86
#